data_AF-A0A1C9I3U0-F1
#
_entry.id   AF-A0A1C9I3U0-F1
#
_cell.length_a   1.000
_cell.length_b   1.000
_cell.length_c   1.000
_cell.angle_alpha   90.00
_cell.angle_beta   90.00
_cell.angle_gamma   90.00
#
_symmetry.space_group_name_H-M   'P 1'
#
loop_
_entity.id
_entity.type
_entity.pdbx_description
1 polymer ?
#
loop_
_entity_poly.entity_id
_entity_poly.type
_entity_poly.pdbx_seq_one_letter_code
_entity_poly.pdbx_strand_id
1 'polypeptide(L)'
;MVAGDLIVLWIMFCVVGAFCAYHWYWFIRSIIFYSRNGFDFREDFGPEAYWSERGGDDDCVLMKPKEKFLIAQPSFVVVTSVMLTFIVLGLTGII
;
A
#
# COMPACT_ATOMS: atom_id res chain seq x y z
N MET A 1 -1.92 -25.61 14.53
CA MET A 1 -1.84 -25.45 13.07
C MET A 1 -1.58 -26.78 12.42
N VAL A 2 -2.34 -27.12 11.40
CA VAL A 2 -2.00 -28.24 10.50
C VAL A 2 -0.84 -27.77 9.62
N ALA A 3 0.03 -28.68 9.15
CA ALA A 3 1.18 -28.32 8.32
C ALA A 3 0.82 -27.49 7.08
N GLY A 4 -0.38 -27.70 6.52
CA GLY A 4 -0.92 -26.89 5.42
C GLY A 4 -1.16 -25.42 5.79
N ASP A 5 -1.70 -25.14 6.98
CA ASP A 5 -1.97 -23.77 7.44
C ASP A 5 -0.69 -22.95 7.59
N LEU A 6 0.38 -23.60 8.06
CA LEU A 6 1.69 -22.98 8.23
C LEU A 6 2.31 -22.58 6.87
N ILE A 7 2.20 -23.44 5.85
CA ILE A 7 2.69 -23.14 4.50
C ILE A 7 1.94 -21.95 3.90
N VAL A 8 0.61 -21.90 4.08
CA VAL A 8 -0.22 -20.78 3.61
C VAL A 8 0.21 -19.48 4.28
N LEU A 9 0.43 -19.48 5.61
CA LEU A 9 0.91 -18.30 6.33
C LEU A 9 2.28 -17.82 5.84
N TRP A 10 3.21 -18.72 5.54
CA TRP A 10 4.51 -18.34 4.96
C TRP A 10 4.40 -17.74 3.57
N ILE A 11 3.55 -18.29 2.70
CA ILE A 11 3.28 -17.73 1.37
C ILE A 11 2.67 -16.34 1.51
N MET A 12 1.67 -16.19 2.37
CA MET A 12 1.02 -14.90 2.64
C MET A 12 2.01 -13.89 3.24
N PHE A 13 2.90 -14.32 4.12
CA PHE A 13 3.95 -13.47 4.68
C PHE A 13 4.87 -12.91 3.58
N CYS A 14 5.32 -13.75 2.65
CA CYS A 14 6.17 -13.31 1.55
C CYS A 14 5.44 -12.31 0.64
N VAL A 15 4.19 -12.60 0.26
CA VAL A 15 3.41 -11.76 -0.67
C VAL A 15 3.01 -10.44 0.01
N VAL A 16 2.34 -10.51 1.16
CA VAL A 16 1.87 -9.34 1.90
C VAL A 16 3.05 -8.53 2.43
N GLY A 17 4.14 -9.18 2.84
CA GLY A 17 5.37 -8.52 3.29
C GLY A 17 6.02 -7.70 2.18
N ALA A 18 6.17 -8.28 0.98
CA ALA A 18 6.70 -7.55 -0.18
C ALA A 18 5.80 -6.36 -0.56
N PHE A 19 4.48 -6.56 -0.55
CA PHE A 19 3.51 -5.52 -0.87
C PHE A 19 3.50 -4.39 0.18
N CYS A 20 3.58 -4.74 1.47
CA CYS A 20 3.70 -3.79 2.58
C CYS A 20 4.98 -2.96 2.46
N ALA A 21 6.13 -3.61 2.19
CA ALA A 21 7.40 -2.92 1.98
C ALA A 21 7.35 -1.97 0.77
N TYR A 22 6.71 -2.39 -0.33
CA TYR A 22 6.49 -1.56 -1.51
C TYR A 22 5.68 -0.30 -1.20
N HIS A 23 4.55 -0.44 -0.50
CA HIS A 23 3.72 0.72 -0.13
C HIS A 23 4.42 1.67 0.84
N TRP A 24 5.13 1.13 1.85
CA TRP A 24 5.96 1.94 2.75
C TRP A 24 7.06 2.70 2.02
N TYR A 25 7.78 2.03 1.11
CA TYR A 25 8.82 2.66 0.31
C TYR A 25 8.28 3.86 -0.46
N TRP A 26 7.18 3.68 -1.18
CA TRP A 26 6.59 4.76 -1.98
C TRP A 26 5.95 5.86 -1.15
N PHE A 27 5.33 5.53 -0.01
CA PHE A 27 4.76 6.51 0.89
C PHE A 27 5.84 7.39 1.55
N ILE A 28 6.95 6.80 1.98
CA ILE A 28 8.07 7.58 2.53
C ILE A 28 8.69 8.47 1.44
N ARG A 29 8.86 7.94 0.22
CA ARG A 29 9.39 8.71 -0.91
C ARG A 29 8.46 9.87 -1.29
N SER A 30 7.14 9.67 -1.26
CA SER A 30 6.18 10.74 -1.54
C SER A 30 6.17 11.81 -0.45
N ILE A 31 6.29 11.43 0.84
CA ILE A 31 6.46 12.40 1.94
C ILE A 31 7.69 13.27 1.70
N ILE A 32 8.84 12.67 1.36
CA ILE A 32 10.09 13.41 1.13
C ILE A 32 9.93 14.33 -0.09
N PHE A 33 9.33 13.86 -1.18
CA PHE A 33 9.12 14.65 -2.38
C PHE A 33 8.23 15.88 -2.12
N TYR A 34 7.03 15.65 -1.59
CA TYR A 34 6.09 16.74 -1.31
C TYR A 34 6.60 17.68 -0.22
N SER A 35 7.27 17.18 0.82
CA SER A 35 7.88 18.03 1.86
C SER A 35 8.91 19.00 1.28
N ARG A 36 9.71 18.58 0.28
CA ARG A 36 10.70 19.44 -0.36
C ARG A 36 10.09 20.47 -1.29
N ASN A 37 8.90 20.21 -1.82
CA ASN A 37 8.16 21.10 -2.71
C ASN A 37 7.07 21.93 -1.99
N GLY A 38 7.12 22.02 -0.66
CA GLY A 38 6.12 22.76 0.12
C GLY A 38 4.71 22.18 0.08
N PHE A 39 4.59 20.86 -0.14
CA PHE A 39 3.34 20.14 -0.39
C PHE A 39 2.56 20.68 -1.59
N ASP A 40 3.25 21.10 -2.65
CA ASP A 40 2.60 21.38 -3.93
C ASP A 40 2.22 20.06 -4.64
N PHE A 41 0.91 19.85 -4.82
CA PHE A 41 0.31 18.65 -5.41
C PHE A 41 -0.02 18.81 -6.90
N ARG A 42 0.61 19.77 -7.58
CA ARG A 42 0.47 19.94 -9.03
C ARG A 42 1.16 18.84 -9.84
N GLU A 43 2.23 18.28 -9.30
CA GLU A 43 2.98 17.19 -9.94
C GLU A 43 2.61 15.86 -9.29
N ASP A 44 2.32 14.83 -10.10
CA ASP A 44 2.12 13.47 -9.58
C ASP A 44 3.47 12.81 -9.33
N PHE A 45 3.59 12.14 -8.18
CA PHE A 45 4.78 11.42 -7.79
C PHE A 45 4.43 10.05 -7.24
N GLY A 46 5.17 9.04 -7.70
CA GLY A 46 5.00 7.64 -7.30
C GLY A 46 4.15 6.83 -8.28
N PRO A 47 3.85 5.57 -7.94
CA PRO A 47 3.26 4.61 -8.88
C PRO A 47 1.87 5.05 -9.33
N GLU A 48 1.55 4.79 -10.58
CA GLU A 48 0.24 5.12 -11.17
C GLU A 48 -0.86 4.37 -10.43
N ALA A 49 -1.83 5.11 -9.90
CA ALA A 49 -2.98 4.56 -9.19
C ALA A 49 -4.20 4.68 -10.09
N TYR A 50 -4.51 3.57 -10.77
CA TYR A 50 -5.65 3.44 -11.68
C TYR A 50 -6.97 3.31 -10.90
N TRP A 51 -7.88 4.28 -11.06
CA TRP A 51 -9.24 4.24 -10.48
C TRP A 51 -10.27 3.85 -11.53
N SER A 52 -10.27 2.59 -11.97
CA SER A 52 -11.19 2.11 -13.01
C SER A 52 -12.66 1.94 -12.54
N GLU A 53 -12.93 1.94 -11.24
CA GLU A 53 -14.27 1.63 -10.70
C GLU A 53 -15.29 2.78 -10.74
N ARG A 54 -14.91 3.98 -11.20
CA ARG A 54 -15.80 5.17 -11.16
C ARG A 54 -16.32 5.69 -12.51
N GLY A 55 -16.22 4.88 -13.57
CA GLY A 55 -16.99 5.05 -14.81
C GLY A 55 -16.85 6.42 -15.50
N GLY A 56 -15.65 6.75 -15.98
CA GLY A 56 -15.40 7.91 -16.83
C GLY A 56 -14.34 7.59 -17.87
N ASP A 57 -14.47 8.23 -19.04
CA ASP A 57 -13.66 8.14 -20.27
C ASP A 57 -12.14 7.97 -20.05
N ASP A 58 -11.43 7.50 -21.08
CA ASP A 58 -10.00 7.16 -21.11
C ASP A 58 -9.01 8.23 -20.54
N ASP A 59 -9.46 9.44 -20.23
CA ASP A 59 -8.73 10.51 -19.52
C ASP A 59 -8.91 10.49 -17.97
N CYS A 60 -9.74 9.61 -17.42
CA CYS A 60 -10.19 9.60 -16.02
C CYS A 60 -9.35 8.74 -15.06
N VAL A 61 -8.19 8.24 -15.52
CA VAL A 61 -7.61 7.05 -14.90
C VAL A 61 -6.53 7.32 -13.84
N LEU A 62 -6.11 8.57 -13.65
CA LEU A 62 -5.12 8.94 -12.64
C LEU A 62 -5.76 9.66 -11.45
N MET A 63 -5.68 9.04 -10.26
CA MET A 63 -6.10 9.67 -9.00
C MET A 63 -5.36 10.99 -8.79
N LYS A 64 -6.07 12.06 -8.39
CA LYS A 64 -5.43 13.36 -8.13
C LYS A 64 -4.26 13.19 -7.15
N PRO A 65 -3.09 13.83 -7.39
CA PRO A 65 -1.89 13.63 -6.56
C PRO A 65 -2.14 13.85 -5.06
N LYS A 66 -2.96 14.85 -4.74
CA LYS A 66 -3.40 15.15 -3.36
C LYS A 66 -4.22 14.01 -2.73
N GLU A 67 -5.19 13.47 -3.45
CA GLU A 67 -6.05 12.38 -2.93
C GLU A 67 -5.25 11.08 -2.82
N LYS A 68 -4.38 10.81 -3.80
CA LYS A 68 -3.44 9.69 -3.81
C LYS A 68 -2.53 9.72 -2.59
N PHE A 69 -1.94 10.87 -2.29
CA PHE A 69 -1.04 11.04 -1.16
C PHE A 69 -1.75 11.03 0.20
N LEU A 70 -2.90 11.72 0.33
CA LEU A 70 -3.56 11.88 1.62
C LEU A 70 -4.48 10.72 2.01
N ILE A 71 -4.99 9.96 1.03
CA ILE A 71 -6.00 8.92 1.28
C ILE A 71 -5.49 7.57 0.83
N ALA A 72 -5.19 7.39 -0.46
CA ALA A 72 -4.91 6.05 -1.00
C ALA A 72 -3.60 5.46 -0.46
N GLN A 73 -2.47 6.15 -0.58
CA GLN A 73 -1.20 5.62 -0.08
C GLN A 73 -1.23 5.28 1.41
N PRO A 74 -1.68 6.16 2.32
CA PRO A 74 -1.74 5.84 3.73
C PRO A 74 -2.76 4.73 4.04
N SER A 75 -3.88 4.63 3.32
CA SER A 75 -4.83 3.53 3.53
C SER A 75 -4.22 2.18 3.13
N PHE A 76 -3.52 2.10 2.00
CA PHE A 76 -2.79 0.88 1.61
C PHE A 76 -1.70 0.52 2.61
N VAL A 77 -0.93 1.50 3.09
CA VAL A 77 0.09 1.27 4.14
C VAL A 77 -0.55 0.69 5.40
N VAL A 78 -1.68 1.24 5.86
CA VAL A 78 -2.37 0.75 7.05
C VAL A 78 -2.92 -0.66 6.85
N VAL A 79 -3.66 -0.90 5.75
CA VAL A 79 -4.26 -2.22 5.47
C VAL A 79 -3.20 -3.29 5.38
N THR A 80 -2.12 -3.04 4.62
CA THR A 80 -1.04 -4.02 4.44
C THR A 80 -0.26 -4.26 5.73
N SER A 81 -0.04 -3.23 6.55
CA SER A 81 0.62 -3.38 7.85
C SER A 81 -0.23 -4.18 8.85
N VAL A 82 -1.55 -3.95 8.87
CA VAL A 82 -2.49 -4.70 9.71
C VAL A 82 -2.53 -6.17 9.28
N MET A 83 -2.65 -6.45 7.98
CA MET A 83 -2.62 -7.82 7.46
C MET A 83 -1.30 -8.52 7.79
N LEU A 84 -0.16 -7.84 7.58
CA LEU A 84 1.15 -8.38 7.92
C LEU A 84 1.27 -8.69 9.41
N THR A 85 0.72 -7.83 10.28
CA THR A 85 0.71 -8.03 11.73
C THR A 85 -0.01 -9.33 12.09
N PHE A 86 -1.23 -9.55 11.57
CA PHE A 86 -1.97 -10.80 11.83
C PHE A 86 -1.23 -12.04 11.32
N ILE A 87 -0.59 -11.96 10.16
CA ILE A 87 0.21 -13.07 9.61
C ILE A 87 1.39 -13.39 10.54
N VAL A 88 2.11 -12.37 11.03
CA VAL A 88 3.23 -12.55 11.96
C VAL A 88 2.76 -13.11 13.30
N LEU A 89 1.62 -12.64 13.83
CA LEU A 89 1.03 -13.20 15.05
C LEU A 89 0.67 -14.68 14.88
N GLY A 90 0.12 -15.07 13.73
CA GLY A 90 -0.16 -16.48 13.42
C GLY A 90 1.10 -17.33 13.27
N LEU A 91 2.13 -16.81 12.60
CA LEU A 91 3.42 -17.49 12.45
C LEU A 91 4.17 -17.67 13.78
N THR A 92 4.00 -16.74 14.72
CA THR A 92 4.59 -16.81 16.06
C THR A 92 3.77 -17.64 17.04
N GLY A 93 2.59 -18.13 16.63
CA GLY A 93 1.70 -18.95 17.45
C GLY A 93 1.03 -18.18 18.59
N ILE A 94 0.98 -16.85 18.50
CA ILE A 94 0.27 -16.00 19.47
C ILE A 94 -1.25 -16.10 19.24
N ILE A 95 -1.66 -16.21 17.97
CA ILE A 95 -3.05 -16.42 17.54
C ILE A 95 -3.17 -17.67 16.67
#